data_AF-A0A4U3AWC8-F1
#
_entry.id   AF-A0A4U3AWC8-F1
#
_cell.length_a   1.000
_cell.length_b   1.000
_cell.length_c   1.000
_cell.angle_alpha   90.00
_cell.angle_beta   90.00
_cell.angle_gamma   90.00
#
_symmetry.space_group_name_H-M   'P 1'
#
loop_
_entity.id
_entity.type
_entity.pdbx_description
1 polymer ?
#
loop_
_entity_poly.entity_id
_entity_poly.type
_entity_poly.pdbx_seq_one_letter_code
_entity_poly.pdbx_strand_id
1 'polypeptide(L)'
;MTVATYEVEKQFLTYVKKIQNYGEALSLMFWDLRTGAPKKGVDQRSEVIGMLSSEVFVMSTSDEMGNYLTELEALISEDKLSETTKKMVEECRKEYDRNKKIPQAEYEAYVKLEAKAESVWEEAREKSDFEMFRPYLEQIVEFKKKFITYWGYETYKYNTLLDMYEPGITVEVLDHVFGQLRERIVPLVKEISESQKRLKTSALSEHFSKEKQKNFTLELLKQLNYDFEAGRLDETVHPFEITLNRGDV
;
A
#
# COMPACT_ATOMS: atom_id res chain seq x y z
N MET A 1 12.16 35.40 -2.30
CA MET A 1 12.76 34.35 -1.44
C MET A 1 14.24 34.67 -1.23
N THR A 2 14.79 34.38 -0.05
CA THR A 2 16.24 34.53 0.20
C THR A 2 17.00 33.32 -0.36
N VAL A 3 18.31 33.46 -0.58
CA VAL A 3 19.17 32.35 -1.06
C VAL A 3 19.10 31.14 -0.11
N ALA A 4 19.01 31.38 1.20
CA ALA A 4 18.88 30.33 2.20
C ALA A 4 17.54 29.57 2.11
N THR A 5 16.42 30.27 1.85
CA THR A 5 15.10 29.63 1.64
C THR A 5 15.13 28.64 0.47
N TYR A 6 15.77 29.01 -0.64
CA TYR A 6 15.87 28.15 -1.81
C TYR A 6 16.75 26.92 -1.57
N GLU A 7 17.77 27.04 -0.72
CA GLU A 7 18.69 25.95 -0.43
C GLU A 7 18.02 24.86 0.44
N VAL A 8 17.28 25.24 1.49
CA VAL A 8 16.57 24.28 2.36
C VAL A 8 15.48 23.53 1.59
N GLU A 9 14.68 24.22 0.78
CA GLU A 9 13.67 23.58 -0.08
C GLU A 9 14.32 22.55 -1.02
N LYS A 10 15.43 22.93 -1.67
CA LYS A 10 16.15 22.04 -2.59
C LYS A 10 16.74 20.81 -1.89
N GLN A 11 17.29 20.97 -0.70
CA GLN A 11 17.82 19.88 0.11
C GLN A 11 16.71 18.92 0.54
N PHE A 12 15.59 19.43 1.04
CA PHE A 12 14.41 18.65 1.36
C PHE A 12 13.90 17.85 0.15
N LEU A 13 13.71 18.50 -1.01
CA LEU A 13 13.25 17.82 -2.22
C LEU A 13 14.21 16.71 -2.68
N THR A 14 15.52 16.93 -2.54
CA THR A 14 16.54 15.92 -2.83
C THR A 14 16.45 14.75 -1.85
N TYR A 15 16.20 15.03 -0.57
CA TYR A 15 16.05 14.04 0.48
C TYR A 15 14.80 13.17 0.27
N VAL A 16 13.65 13.80 0.00
CA VAL A 16 12.40 13.12 -0.35
C VAL A 16 12.58 12.28 -1.63
N LYS A 17 13.26 12.81 -2.64
CA LYS A 17 13.54 12.05 -3.87
C LYS A 17 14.39 10.81 -3.60
N LYS A 18 15.37 10.89 -2.68
CA LYS A 18 16.15 9.72 -2.25
C LYS A 18 15.27 8.67 -1.59
N ILE A 19 14.33 9.07 -0.72
CA ILE A 19 13.35 8.16 -0.12
C ILE A 19 12.49 7.48 -1.20
N GLN A 20 11.99 8.25 -2.18
CA GLN A 20 11.21 7.70 -3.29
C GLN A 20 11.99 6.68 -4.12
N ASN A 21 13.29 6.91 -4.36
CA ASN A 21 14.13 5.95 -5.10
C ASN A 21 14.33 4.63 -4.33
N TYR A 22 14.38 4.66 -2.99
CA TYR A 22 14.31 3.44 -2.19
C TYR A 22 12.94 2.77 -2.30
N GLY A 23 11.86 3.57 -2.31
CA GLY A 23 10.50 3.10 -2.56
C GLY A 23 10.37 2.33 -3.87
N GLU A 24 10.94 2.84 -4.96
CA GLU A 24 10.99 2.16 -6.25
C GLU A 24 11.69 0.78 -6.16
N ALA A 25 12.85 0.71 -5.52
CA ALA A 25 13.57 -0.54 -5.34
C ALA A 25 12.77 -1.55 -4.49
N LEU A 26 12.08 -1.08 -3.45
CA LEU A 26 11.18 -1.87 -2.63
C LEU A 26 10.00 -2.41 -3.46
N SER A 27 9.31 -1.53 -4.19
CA SER A 27 8.19 -1.92 -5.07
C SER A 27 8.62 -2.97 -6.09
N LEU A 28 9.80 -2.83 -6.71
CA LEU A 28 10.30 -3.81 -7.67
C LEU A 28 10.53 -5.18 -7.02
N MET A 29 11.07 -5.21 -5.80
CA MET A 29 11.28 -6.47 -5.07
C MET A 29 9.96 -7.14 -4.67
N PHE A 30 8.94 -6.37 -4.29
CA PHE A 30 7.59 -6.88 -4.02
C PHE A 30 6.91 -7.39 -5.29
N TRP A 31 7.04 -6.68 -6.40
CA TRP A 31 6.57 -7.15 -7.70
C TRP A 31 7.22 -8.48 -8.07
N ASP A 32 8.56 -8.57 -8.00
CA ASP A 32 9.31 -9.77 -8.38
C ASP A 32 8.97 -10.98 -7.51
N LEU A 33 8.70 -10.76 -6.21
CA LEU A 33 8.23 -11.82 -5.30
C LEU A 33 6.93 -12.48 -5.78
N ARG A 34 6.08 -11.74 -6.50
CA ARG A 34 4.73 -12.16 -6.91
C ARG A 34 4.64 -12.60 -8.38
N THR A 35 5.71 -12.40 -9.16
CA THR A 35 5.72 -12.64 -10.63
C THR A 35 6.76 -13.66 -11.09
N GLY A 36 7.72 -14.06 -10.25
CA GLY A 36 8.69 -15.09 -10.67
C GLY A 36 9.87 -15.36 -9.74
N ALA A 37 9.98 -14.70 -8.59
CA ALA A 37 11.09 -14.93 -7.67
C ALA A 37 11.24 -16.42 -7.29
N PRO A 38 12.46 -16.99 -7.34
CA PRO A 38 12.67 -18.37 -6.92
C PRO A 38 12.31 -18.59 -5.45
N LYS A 39 11.51 -19.62 -5.15
CA LYS A 39 11.04 -19.94 -3.78
C LYS A 39 12.16 -20.04 -2.74
N LYS A 40 13.34 -20.53 -3.13
CA LYS A 40 14.52 -20.64 -2.22
C LYS A 40 15.16 -19.29 -1.88
N GLY A 41 14.83 -18.22 -2.60
CA GLY A 41 15.34 -16.87 -2.37
C GLY A 41 14.45 -16.00 -1.48
N VAL A 42 13.25 -16.47 -1.11
CA VAL A 42 12.24 -15.69 -0.37
C VAL A 42 12.77 -15.19 0.97
N ASP A 43 13.45 -16.02 1.75
CA ASP A 43 13.98 -15.62 3.06
C ASP A 43 15.00 -14.48 2.91
N GLN A 44 15.98 -14.64 2.01
CA GLN A 44 16.97 -13.60 1.75
C GLN A 44 16.33 -12.33 1.17
N ARG A 45 15.33 -12.46 0.30
CA ARG A 45 14.60 -11.31 -0.25
C ARG A 45 13.86 -10.55 0.84
N SER A 46 13.22 -11.25 1.77
CA SER A 46 12.52 -10.66 2.91
C SER A 46 13.47 -9.89 3.83
N GLU A 47 14.69 -10.41 4.05
CA GLU A 47 15.74 -9.69 4.79
C GLU A 47 16.16 -8.39 4.09
N VAL A 48 16.35 -8.42 2.77
CA VAL A 48 16.72 -7.22 1.99
C VAL A 48 15.60 -6.19 2.00
N ILE A 49 14.34 -6.61 1.84
CA ILE A 49 13.17 -5.74 1.94
C ILE A 49 13.14 -5.09 3.33
N GLY A 50 13.25 -5.88 4.41
CA GLY A 50 13.26 -5.36 5.77
C GLY A 50 14.36 -4.32 6.01
N MET A 51 15.58 -4.58 5.53
CA MET A 51 16.70 -3.65 5.64
C MET A 51 16.43 -2.34 4.88
N LEU A 52 16.02 -2.40 3.61
CA LEU A 52 15.76 -1.19 2.81
C LEU A 52 14.55 -0.40 3.33
N SER A 53 13.52 -1.08 3.82
CA SER A 53 12.39 -0.42 4.50
C SER A 53 12.81 0.22 5.81
N SER A 54 13.74 -0.38 6.57
CA SER A 54 14.33 0.24 7.75
C SER A 54 15.10 1.50 7.40
N GLU A 55 15.90 1.51 6.31
CA GLU A 55 16.58 2.73 5.85
C GLU A 55 15.60 3.86 5.50
N VAL A 56 14.51 3.54 4.79
CA VAL A 56 13.43 4.49 4.50
C VAL A 56 12.78 5.01 5.79
N PHE A 57 12.53 4.12 6.76
CA PHE A 57 11.96 4.49 8.05
C PHE A 57 12.89 5.41 8.85
N VAL A 58 14.19 5.09 8.92
CA VAL A 58 15.20 5.93 9.57
C VAL A 58 15.26 7.31 8.93
N MET A 59 15.32 7.37 7.60
CA MET A 59 15.35 8.64 6.88
C MET A 59 14.10 9.48 7.18
N SER A 60 12.91 8.89 7.06
CA SER A 60 11.63 9.56 7.26
C SER A 60 11.33 9.95 8.71
N THR A 61 12.08 9.43 9.69
CA THR A 61 11.93 9.75 11.13
C THR A 61 13.18 10.40 11.73
N SER A 62 14.18 10.71 10.90
CA SER A 62 15.46 11.28 11.31
C SER A 62 15.33 12.72 11.81
N ASP A 63 16.28 13.15 12.65
CA ASP A 63 16.33 14.55 13.08
C ASP A 63 16.59 15.48 11.88
N GLU A 64 17.29 15.00 10.84
CA GLU A 64 17.47 15.73 9.58
C GLU A 64 16.12 16.02 8.89
N MET A 65 15.25 15.01 8.73
CA MET A 65 13.90 15.21 8.20
C MET A 65 13.10 16.17 9.09
N GLY A 66 13.16 15.99 10.42
CA GLY A 66 12.48 16.86 11.38
C GLY A 66 12.88 18.33 11.23
N ASN A 67 14.18 18.60 11.06
CA ASN A 67 14.73 19.94 10.86
C ASN A 67 14.24 20.56 9.53
N TYR A 68 14.28 19.81 8.41
CA TYR A 68 13.74 20.29 7.13
C TYR A 68 12.27 20.70 7.27
N LEU A 69 11.45 19.87 7.91
CA LEU A 69 10.03 20.13 8.08
C LEU A 69 9.79 21.40 8.91
N THR A 70 10.48 21.55 10.04
CA THR A 70 10.33 22.74 10.91
C THR A 70 10.77 24.03 10.23
N GLU A 71 11.89 24.01 9.49
CA GLU A 71 12.35 25.18 8.75
C GLU A 71 11.39 25.55 7.61
N LEU A 72 10.89 24.56 6.87
CA LEU A 72 9.95 24.80 5.78
C LEU A 72 8.59 25.27 6.28
N GLU A 73 8.06 24.74 7.38
CA GLU A 73 6.81 25.20 8.01
C GLU A 73 6.84 26.70 8.38
N ALA A 74 7.99 27.19 8.86
CA ALA A 74 8.20 28.62 9.10
C ALA A 74 8.11 29.43 7.80
N LEU A 75 8.67 28.91 6.70
CA LEU A 75 8.62 29.55 5.39
C LEU A 75 7.23 29.49 4.73
N ILE A 76 6.42 28.47 5.02
CA ILE A 76 5.01 28.39 4.61
C ILE A 76 4.23 29.57 5.21
N SER A 77 4.46 29.85 6.50
CA SER A 77 3.80 30.95 7.22
C SER A 77 4.12 32.33 6.65
N GLU A 78 5.23 32.45 5.92
CA GLU A 78 5.67 33.68 5.24
C GLU A 78 5.25 33.74 3.76
N ASP A 79 4.47 32.76 3.29
CA ASP A 79 4.03 32.59 1.89
C ASP A 79 5.18 32.55 0.87
N LYS A 80 6.29 31.89 1.25
CA LYS A 80 7.52 31.82 0.44
C LYS A 80 7.69 30.54 -0.37
N LEU A 81 6.81 29.55 -0.22
CA LEU A 81 6.91 28.25 -0.89
C LEU A 81 5.81 28.07 -1.94
N SER A 82 6.06 27.20 -2.93
CA SER A 82 5.03 26.80 -3.89
C SER A 82 3.93 25.96 -3.20
N GLU A 83 2.71 25.96 -3.74
CA GLU A 83 1.62 25.12 -3.21
C GLU A 83 1.98 23.63 -3.20
N THR A 84 2.70 23.14 -4.23
CA THR A 84 3.18 21.76 -4.28
C THR A 84 4.13 21.45 -3.13
N THR A 85 5.08 22.34 -2.85
CA THR A 85 6.03 22.17 -1.75
C THR A 85 5.32 22.21 -0.40
N LYS A 86 4.36 23.14 -0.22
CA LYS A 86 3.52 23.22 0.98
C LYS A 86 2.85 21.88 1.28
N LYS A 87 2.19 21.30 0.27
CA LYS A 87 1.52 19.99 0.42
C LYS A 87 2.50 18.84 0.68
N MET A 88 3.67 18.84 0.05
CA MET A 88 4.69 17.84 0.33
C MET A 88 5.19 17.89 1.77
N VAL A 89 5.38 19.10 2.32
CA VAL A 89 5.76 19.30 3.73
C VAL A 89 4.65 18.81 4.66
N GLU A 90 3.38 19.14 4.39
CA GLU A 90 2.23 18.67 5.18
C GLU A 90 2.16 17.13 5.24
N GLU A 91 2.29 16.45 4.08
CA GLU A 91 2.26 14.99 4.02
C GLU A 91 3.47 14.36 4.71
N CYS A 92 4.69 14.85 4.45
CA CYS A 92 5.89 14.36 5.13
C CYS A 92 5.85 14.60 6.64
N ARG A 93 5.26 15.71 7.11
CA ARG A 93 5.03 15.96 8.54
C ARG A 93 4.08 14.94 9.14
N LYS A 94 2.95 14.67 8.49
CA LYS A 94 1.98 13.66 8.92
C LYS A 94 2.65 12.28 9.05
N GLU A 95 3.45 11.89 8.06
CA GLU A 95 4.20 10.63 8.10
C GLU A 95 5.27 10.60 9.19
N TYR A 96 6.05 11.67 9.32
CA TYR A 96 7.08 11.82 10.36
C TYR A 96 6.48 11.64 11.75
N ASP A 97 5.45 12.42 12.10
CA ASP A 97 4.84 12.41 13.42
C ASP A 97 4.20 11.05 13.76
N ARG A 98 3.66 10.36 12.75
CA ARG A 98 3.09 9.01 12.91
C ARG A 98 4.18 7.97 13.11
N ASN A 99 5.20 7.97 12.26
CA ASN A 99 6.24 6.94 12.25
C ASN A 99 7.21 7.11 13.42
N LYS A 100 7.50 8.34 13.86
CA LYS A 100 8.39 8.63 15.01
C LYS A 100 7.90 8.00 16.32
N LYS A 101 6.62 7.67 16.42
CA LYS A 101 6.02 6.98 17.58
C LYS A 101 6.37 5.49 17.65
N ILE A 102 6.84 4.89 16.56
CA ILE A 102 7.14 3.46 16.47
C ILE A 102 8.64 3.23 16.68
N PRO A 103 9.06 2.29 17.54
CA PRO A 103 10.46 1.90 17.62
C PRO A 103 10.94 1.26 16.30
N GLN A 104 12.07 1.73 15.78
CA GLN A 104 12.64 1.27 14.51
C GLN A 104 12.75 -0.26 14.41
N ALA A 105 13.28 -0.92 15.46
CA ALA A 105 13.45 -2.37 15.48
C ALA A 105 12.13 -3.14 15.34
N GLU A 106 11.03 -2.57 15.83
CA GLU A 106 9.71 -3.19 15.69
C GLU A 106 9.12 -2.99 14.29
N TYR A 107 9.36 -1.83 13.68
CA TYR A 107 8.99 -1.58 12.29
C TYR A 107 9.75 -2.54 11.34
N GLU A 108 11.06 -2.68 11.51
CA GLU A 108 11.87 -3.61 10.72
C GLU A 108 11.38 -5.06 10.86
N ALA A 109 11.14 -5.51 12.09
CA ALA A 109 10.62 -6.85 12.35
C ALA A 109 9.25 -7.08 11.71
N TYR A 110 8.37 -6.08 11.75
CA TYR A 110 7.05 -6.13 11.14
C TYR A 110 7.11 -6.24 9.61
N VAL A 111 7.95 -5.43 8.94
CA VAL A 111 8.08 -5.48 7.48
C VAL A 111 8.65 -6.83 7.01
N LYS A 112 9.66 -7.36 7.72
CA LYS A 112 10.20 -8.70 7.41
C LYS A 112 9.14 -9.78 7.57
N LEU A 113 8.32 -9.68 8.62
CA LEU A 113 7.20 -10.59 8.85
C LEU A 113 6.19 -10.51 7.70
N GLU A 114 5.79 -9.32 7.25
CA GLU A 114 4.82 -9.17 6.14
C GLU A 114 5.34 -9.77 4.82
N ALA A 115 6.58 -9.47 4.44
CA ALA A 115 7.19 -10.00 3.22
C ALA A 115 7.21 -11.54 3.22
N LYS A 116 7.58 -12.14 4.35
CA LYS A 116 7.56 -13.60 4.51
C LYS A 116 6.15 -14.17 4.56
N ALA A 117 5.25 -13.51 5.28
CA ALA A 117 3.87 -13.93 5.44
C ALA A 117 3.12 -13.98 4.10
N GLU A 118 3.39 -13.04 3.19
CA GLU A 118 2.79 -13.02 1.86
C GLU A 118 3.19 -14.25 1.03
N SER A 119 4.48 -14.59 0.99
CA SER A 119 4.93 -15.81 0.29
C SER A 119 4.34 -17.09 0.88
N VAL A 120 4.20 -17.16 2.21
CA VAL A 120 3.54 -18.30 2.87
C VAL A 120 2.03 -18.31 2.58
N TRP A 121 1.40 -17.15 2.51
CA TRP A 121 -0.02 -17.02 2.18
C TRP A 121 -0.33 -17.54 0.77
N GLU A 122 0.53 -17.27 -0.21
CA GLU A 122 0.35 -17.79 -1.57
C GLU A 122 0.32 -19.32 -1.60
N GLU A 123 1.24 -19.97 -0.87
CA GLU A 123 1.29 -21.42 -0.75
C GLU A 123 0.10 -21.97 0.06
N ALA A 124 -0.24 -21.31 1.17
CA ALA A 124 -1.40 -21.66 1.99
C ALA A 124 -2.70 -21.59 1.20
N ARG A 125 -2.88 -20.56 0.36
CA ARG A 125 -4.04 -20.39 -0.52
C ARG A 125 -4.09 -21.49 -1.57
N GLU A 126 -2.98 -21.77 -2.24
CA GLU A 126 -2.89 -22.85 -3.25
C GLU A 126 -3.29 -24.20 -2.64
N LYS A 127 -2.86 -24.48 -1.41
CA LYS A 127 -3.15 -25.71 -0.69
C LYS A 127 -4.48 -25.70 0.07
N SER A 128 -5.18 -24.56 0.13
CA SER A 128 -6.33 -24.35 1.01
C SER A 128 -6.04 -24.70 2.49
N ASP A 129 -4.84 -24.36 2.97
CA ASP A 129 -4.33 -24.68 4.31
C ASP A 129 -4.22 -23.43 5.18
N PHE A 130 -5.27 -23.16 5.97
CA PHE A 130 -5.28 -22.03 6.88
C PHE A 130 -4.25 -22.17 8.02
N GLU A 131 -4.01 -23.39 8.52
CA GLU A 131 -3.10 -23.59 9.66
C GLU A 131 -1.65 -23.24 9.29
N MET A 132 -1.27 -23.37 8.02
CA MET A 132 0.01 -22.88 7.51
C MET A 132 0.18 -21.36 7.67
N PHE A 133 -0.88 -20.58 7.40
CA PHE A 133 -0.83 -19.11 7.45
C PHE A 133 -1.15 -18.54 8.83
N ARG A 134 -1.96 -19.23 9.63
CA ARG A 134 -2.41 -18.83 10.96
C ARG A 134 -1.31 -18.22 11.86
N PRO A 135 -0.12 -18.84 12.05
CA PRO A 135 0.90 -18.27 12.94
C PRO A 135 1.45 -16.92 12.47
N TYR A 136 1.44 -16.66 11.15
CA TYR A 136 1.84 -15.36 10.60
C TYR A 136 0.75 -14.32 10.81
N LEU A 137 -0.51 -14.69 10.57
CA LEU A 137 -1.65 -13.81 10.79
C LEU A 137 -1.77 -13.37 12.25
N GLU A 138 -1.56 -14.28 13.20
CA GLU A 138 -1.57 -13.97 14.64
C GLU A 138 -0.51 -12.90 14.98
N GLN A 139 0.73 -13.08 14.51
CA GLN A 139 1.81 -12.11 14.72
C GLN A 139 1.51 -10.75 14.06
N ILE A 140 0.99 -10.74 12.82
CA ILE A 140 0.62 -9.49 12.12
C ILE A 140 -0.44 -8.73 12.92
N VAL A 141 -1.47 -9.42 13.40
CA VAL A 141 -2.54 -8.82 14.20
C VAL A 141 -2.00 -8.29 15.54
N GLU A 142 -1.07 -9.01 16.17
CA GLU A 142 -0.40 -8.55 17.39
C GLU A 142 0.41 -7.28 17.16
N PHE A 143 1.21 -7.21 16.09
CA PHE A 143 1.93 -5.99 15.70
C PHE A 143 0.97 -4.83 15.45
N LYS A 144 -0.09 -5.02 14.66
CA LYS A 144 -1.08 -3.96 14.41
C LYS A 144 -1.73 -3.47 15.70
N LYS A 145 -2.12 -4.37 16.61
CA LYS A 145 -2.65 -4.00 17.94
C LYS A 145 -1.63 -3.21 18.75
N LYS A 146 -0.35 -3.60 18.70
CA LYS A 146 0.73 -2.89 19.38
C LYS A 146 0.96 -1.50 18.78
N PHE A 147 1.00 -1.36 17.46
CA PHE A 147 1.18 -0.07 16.80
C PHE A 147 0.03 0.91 17.09
N ILE A 148 -1.21 0.42 17.20
CA ILE A 148 -2.34 1.26 17.66
C ILE A 148 -2.03 1.90 19.04
N THR A 149 -1.33 1.20 19.94
CA THR A 149 -0.95 1.77 21.25
C THR A 149 0.09 2.89 21.12
N TYR A 150 0.96 2.84 20.11
CA TYR A 150 1.92 3.90 19.84
C TYR A 150 1.27 5.12 19.20
N TRP A 151 0.40 4.91 18.21
CA TRP A 151 -0.25 6.00 17.50
C TRP A 151 -1.29 6.72 18.35
N GLY A 152 -1.97 5.97 19.21
CA GLY A 152 -3.13 6.42 19.98
C GLY A 152 -4.44 6.24 19.21
N TYR A 153 -5.55 6.36 19.93
CA TYR A 153 -6.92 6.33 19.40
C TYR A 153 -7.83 7.12 20.32
N GLU A 154 -8.91 7.68 19.77
CA GLU A 154 -9.91 8.42 20.55
C GLU A 154 -11.07 7.50 20.98
N THR A 155 -11.82 6.97 20.00
CA THR A 155 -12.98 6.09 20.23
C THR A 155 -12.62 4.63 19.93
N TYR A 156 -12.78 4.21 18.67
CA TYR A 156 -12.50 2.86 18.22
C TYR A 156 -11.03 2.72 17.83
N LYS A 157 -10.35 1.72 18.40
CA LYS A 157 -8.96 1.34 18.04
C LYS A 157 -8.76 1.13 16.54
N TYR A 158 -9.79 0.65 15.85
CA TYR A 158 -9.74 0.39 14.42
C TYR A 158 -9.72 1.67 13.59
N ASN A 159 -10.24 2.80 14.11
CA ASN A 159 -10.18 4.09 13.42
C ASN A 159 -8.73 4.51 13.13
N THR A 160 -7.79 4.19 14.02
CA THR A 160 -6.36 4.44 13.80
C THR A 160 -5.82 3.71 12.57
N LEU A 161 -6.33 2.51 12.27
CA LEU A 161 -5.94 1.76 11.08
C LEU A 161 -6.69 2.25 9.83
N LEU A 162 -7.97 2.63 9.97
CA LEU A 162 -8.76 3.21 8.88
C LEU A 162 -8.15 4.50 8.34
N ASP A 163 -7.72 5.40 9.24
CA ASP A 163 -7.14 6.70 8.88
C ASP A 163 -5.84 6.59 8.06
N MET A 164 -5.18 5.43 8.07
CA MET A 164 -4.00 5.17 7.25
C MET A 164 -4.31 5.02 5.77
N TYR A 165 -5.52 4.62 5.44
CA TYR A 165 -5.96 4.37 4.06
C TYR A 165 -6.94 5.45 3.62
N GLU A 166 -7.92 5.79 4.47
CA GLU A 166 -8.97 6.75 4.16
C GLU A 166 -9.08 7.76 5.32
N PRO A 167 -8.26 8.83 5.31
CA PRO A 167 -8.25 9.81 6.38
C PRO A 167 -9.64 10.39 6.68
N GLY A 168 -10.04 10.36 7.95
CA GLY A 168 -11.35 10.83 8.41
C GLY A 168 -12.50 9.80 8.30
N ILE A 169 -12.28 8.61 7.75
CA ILE A 169 -13.26 7.51 7.81
C ILE A 169 -13.15 6.80 9.17
N THR A 170 -14.30 6.59 9.80
CA THR A 170 -14.40 5.93 11.12
C THR A 170 -15.34 4.74 11.09
N VAL A 171 -15.27 3.88 12.11
CA VAL A 171 -16.21 2.78 12.34
C VAL A 171 -17.66 3.27 12.32
N GLU A 172 -17.95 4.42 12.94
CA GLU A 172 -19.31 4.98 12.97
C GLU A 172 -19.81 5.36 11.56
N VAL A 173 -18.94 5.94 10.73
CA VAL A 173 -19.27 6.25 9.32
C VAL A 173 -19.50 4.95 8.54
N LEU A 174 -18.63 3.96 8.72
CA LEU A 174 -18.75 2.65 8.06
C LEU A 174 -20.00 1.90 8.48
N ASP A 175 -20.34 1.87 9.77
CA ASP A 175 -21.55 1.22 10.28
C ASP A 175 -22.80 1.84 9.68
N HIS A 176 -22.84 3.17 9.52
CA HIS A 176 -23.95 3.85 8.85
C HIS A 176 -24.06 3.45 7.37
N VAL A 177 -22.97 3.55 6.61
CA VAL A 177 -22.94 3.25 5.18
C VAL A 177 -23.21 1.77 4.90
N PHE A 178 -22.57 0.86 5.63
CA PHE A 178 -22.78 -0.58 5.50
C PHE A 178 -24.16 -1.02 5.98
N GLY A 179 -24.74 -0.31 6.95
CA GLY A 179 -26.15 -0.47 7.33
C GLY A 179 -27.07 -0.24 6.13
N GLN A 180 -26.95 0.92 5.48
CA GLN A 180 -27.75 1.26 4.29
C GLN A 180 -27.54 0.29 3.13
N LEU A 181 -26.29 -0.11 2.86
CA LEU A 181 -25.99 -1.10 1.84
C LEU A 181 -26.62 -2.45 2.15
N ARG A 182 -26.52 -2.93 3.40
CA ARG A 182 -27.13 -4.19 3.82
C ARG A 182 -28.65 -4.15 3.65
N GLU A 183 -29.30 -3.07 4.10
CA GLU A 183 -30.74 -2.90 4.01
C GLU A 183 -31.26 -2.95 2.57
N ARG A 184 -30.48 -2.44 1.60
CA ARG A 184 -30.92 -2.44 0.19
C ARG A 184 -30.45 -3.65 -0.62
N ILE A 185 -29.20 -4.05 -0.46
CA ILE A 185 -28.57 -5.08 -1.29
C ILE A 185 -29.02 -6.48 -0.87
N VAL A 186 -29.19 -6.77 0.43
CA VAL A 186 -29.60 -8.12 0.86
C VAL A 186 -31.00 -8.49 0.31
N PRO A 187 -32.04 -7.64 0.42
CA PRO A 187 -33.34 -7.94 -0.20
C PRO A 187 -33.25 -8.02 -1.72
N LEU A 188 -32.49 -7.14 -2.38
CA LEU A 188 -32.31 -7.18 -3.83
C LEU A 188 -31.68 -8.49 -4.30
N VAL A 189 -30.61 -8.94 -3.64
CA VAL A 189 -29.97 -10.23 -3.94
C VAL A 189 -30.93 -11.38 -3.72
N LYS A 190 -31.74 -11.33 -2.65
CA LYS A 190 -32.79 -12.32 -2.40
C LYS A 190 -33.81 -12.36 -3.53
N GLU A 191 -34.38 -11.22 -3.92
CA GLU A 191 -35.33 -11.10 -5.04
C GLU A 191 -34.75 -11.64 -6.35
N ILE A 192 -33.48 -11.33 -6.65
CA ILE A 192 -32.78 -11.85 -7.82
C ILE A 192 -32.62 -13.37 -7.74
N SER A 193 -32.26 -13.91 -6.57
CA SER A 193 -32.07 -15.35 -6.37
C SER A 193 -33.37 -16.17 -6.44
N GLU A 194 -34.49 -15.58 -6.02
CA GLU A 194 -35.83 -16.19 -6.06
C GLU A 194 -36.51 -16.02 -7.43
N SER A 195 -35.96 -15.16 -8.29
CA SER A 195 -36.44 -14.89 -9.64
C SER A 195 -36.42 -16.15 -10.51
N GLN A 196 -37.50 -16.36 -11.26
CA GLN A 196 -37.58 -17.43 -12.26
C GLN A 196 -36.87 -17.06 -13.59
N LYS A 197 -36.24 -15.88 -13.68
CA LYS A 197 -35.51 -15.44 -14.87
C LYS A 197 -34.24 -16.28 -15.04
N ARG A 198 -34.19 -17.07 -16.11
CA ARG A 198 -33.00 -17.84 -16.48
C ARG A 198 -32.14 -17.07 -17.47
N LEU A 199 -30.96 -16.64 -17.04
CA LEU A 199 -29.95 -16.07 -17.93
C LEU A 199 -29.18 -17.20 -18.63
N LYS A 200 -28.90 -17.04 -19.92
CA LYS A 200 -28.06 -17.97 -20.65
C LYS A 200 -26.59 -17.68 -20.33
N THR A 201 -26.00 -18.45 -19.45
CA THR A 201 -24.60 -18.28 -19.00
C THR A 201 -23.66 -19.38 -19.47
N SER A 202 -24.15 -20.39 -20.20
CA SER A 202 -23.34 -21.55 -20.63
C SER A 202 -22.09 -21.14 -21.42
N ALA A 203 -22.18 -20.09 -22.24
CA ALA A 203 -21.06 -19.55 -23.00
C ALA A 203 -19.91 -19.01 -22.11
N LEU A 204 -20.19 -18.61 -20.85
CA LEU A 204 -19.19 -18.12 -19.90
C LEU A 204 -18.36 -19.25 -19.29
N SER A 205 -18.83 -20.50 -19.39
CA SER A 205 -18.16 -21.69 -18.85
C SER A 205 -17.47 -22.53 -19.93
N GLU A 206 -17.48 -22.05 -21.18
CA GLU A 206 -16.72 -22.69 -22.25
C GLU A 206 -15.21 -22.52 -22.05
N HIS A 207 -14.43 -23.37 -22.69
CA HIS A 207 -12.98 -23.28 -22.61
C HIS A 207 -12.46 -22.11 -23.43
N PHE A 208 -11.87 -21.13 -22.75
CA PHE A 208 -11.06 -20.08 -23.37
C PHE A 208 -9.59 -20.32 -23.07
N SER A 209 -8.77 -20.48 -24.11
CA SER A 209 -7.34 -20.68 -23.89
C SER A 209 -6.73 -19.46 -23.20
N LYS A 210 -5.80 -19.71 -22.28
CA LYS A 210 -5.08 -18.69 -21.51
C LYS A 210 -4.44 -17.63 -22.42
N GLU A 211 -3.84 -18.06 -23.53
CA GLU A 211 -3.22 -17.17 -24.51
C GLU A 211 -4.25 -16.21 -25.15
N LYS A 212 -5.44 -16.70 -25.50
CA LYS A 212 -6.49 -15.84 -26.07
C LYS A 212 -7.02 -14.85 -25.03
N GLN A 213 -7.17 -15.28 -23.78
CA GLN A 213 -7.55 -14.38 -22.68
C GLN A 213 -6.51 -13.29 -22.49
N LYS A 214 -5.21 -13.64 -22.46
CA LYS A 214 -4.11 -12.68 -22.35
C LYS A 214 -4.11 -11.68 -23.51
N ASN A 215 -4.20 -12.15 -24.75
CA ASN A 215 -4.22 -11.27 -25.93
C ASN A 215 -5.43 -10.33 -25.90
N PHE A 216 -6.61 -10.83 -25.54
CA PHE A 216 -7.80 -10.01 -25.38
C PHE A 216 -7.62 -8.92 -24.30
N THR A 217 -7.07 -9.29 -23.13
CA THR A 217 -6.79 -8.33 -22.05
C THR A 217 -5.81 -7.24 -22.50
N LEU A 218 -4.74 -7.61 -23.22
CA LEU A 218 -3.78 -6.64 -23.75
C LEU A 218 -4.45 -5.65 -24.72
N GLU A 219 -5.33 -6.10 -25.61
CA GLU A 219 -6.04 -5.19 -26.50
C GLU A 219 -7.10 -4.34 -25.78
N LEU A 220 -7.72 -4.85 -24.72
CA LEU A 220 -8.62 -4.06 -23.89
C LEU A 220 -7.87 -2.96 -23.14
N LEU A 221 -6.70 -3.27 -22.58
CA LEU A 221 -5.85 -2.29 -21.91
C LEU A 221 -5.44 -1.16 -22.85
N LYS A 222 -5.05 -1.46 -24.10
CA LYS A 222 -4.76 -0.42 -25.10
C LYS A 222 -5.98 0.46 -25.39
N GLN A 223 -7.18 -0.13 -25.49
CA GLN A 223 -8.41 0.64 -25.70
C GLN A 223 -8.78 1.53 -24.50
N LEU A 224 -8.40 1.12 -23.28
CA LEU A 224 -8.54 1.91 -22.07
C LEU A 224 -7.40 2.94 -21.89
N ASN A 225 -6.50 3.06 -22.88
CA ASN A 225 -5.34 3.95 -22.90
C ASN A 225 -4.29 3.63 -21.82
N TYR A 226 -4.10 2.34 -21.50
CA TYR A 226 -2.95 1.90 -20.71
C TYR A 226 -1.67 2.04 -21.55
N ASP A 227 -0.68 2.75 -21.00
CA ASP A 227 0.58 3.04 -21.66
C ASP A 227 1.61 1.92 -21.44
N PHE A 228 1.80 1.08 -22.46
CA PHE A 228 2.77 -0.03 -22.41
C PHE A 228 4.24 0.42 -22.59
N GLU A 229 4.51 1.70 -22.89
CA GLU A 229 5.88 2.25 -22.77
C GLU A 229 6.21 2.60 -21.32
N ALA A 230 5.20 2.71 -20.46
CA ALA A 230 5.32 3.07 -19.05
C ALA A 230 4.74 2.02 -18.08
N GLY A 231 4.58 0.77 -18.55
CA GLY A 231 3.99 -0.30 -17.74
C GLY A 231 3.90 -1.63 -18.47
N ARG A 232 3.50 -2.67 -17.74
CA ARG A 232 3.38 -4.05 -18.27
C ARG A 232 2.29 -4.87 -17.60
N LEU A 233 1.97 -6.03 -18.19
CA LEU A 233 1.02 -7.00 -17.66
C LEU A 233 1.71 -8.35 -17.45
N ASP A 234 1.66 -8.82 -16.21
CA ASP A 234 2.21 -10.10 -15.78
C ASP A 234 1.17 -10.93 -15.04
N GLU A 235 1.44 -12.23 -14.92
CA GLU A 235 0.56 -13.15 -14.23
C GLU A 235 0.98 -13.31 -12.77
N THR A 236 -0.01 -13.35 -11.89
CA THR A 236 0.19 -13.47 -10.45
C THR A 236 -0.89 -14.36 -9.84
N VAL A 237 -0.66 -14.79 -8.60
CA VAL A 237 -1.63 -15.58 -7.82
C VAL A 237 -2.87 -14.76 -7.45
N HIS A 238 -2.68 -13.47 -7.16
CA HIS A 238 -3.71 -12.48 -6.85
C HIS A 238 -3.42 -11.18 -7.63
N PRO A 239 -4.33 -10.70 -8.50
CA PRO A 239 -4.09 -9.50 -9.29
C PRO A 239 -3.82 -8.26 -8.43
N PHE A 240 -2.87 -7.44 -8.84
CA PHE A 240 -2.57 -6.14 -8.26
C PHE A 240 -2.01 -5.19 -9.35
N GLU A 241 -1.93 -3.91 -9.02
CA GLU A 241 -1.10 -2.91 -9.72
C GLU A 241 -0.05 -2.40 -8.72
N ILE A 242 1.14 -2.07 -9.20
CA ILE A 242 2.18 -1.49 -8.36
C ILE A 242 2.98 -0.46 -9.13
N THR A 243 2.99 0.77 -8.61
CA THR A 243 3.83 1.82 -9.16
C THR A 243 5.26 1.66 -8.66
N LEU A 244 6.20 1.41 -9.58
CA LEU A 244 7.64 1.42 -9.28
C LEU A 244 8.15 2.87 -9.33
N ASN A 245 7.83 3.57 -10.41
CA ASN A 245 8.10 5.00 -10.58
C ASN A 245 7.06 5.61 -11.54
N ARG A 246 7.16 6.91 -11.83
CA ARG A 246 6.15 7.61 -12.67
C ARG A 246 6.01 7.04 -14.09
N GLY A 247 7.06 6.39 -14.62
CA GLY A 247 7.06 5.78 -15.94
C GLY A 247 7.09 4.25 -15.88
N ASP A 248 6.72 3.65 -14.75
CA ASP A 248 6.70 2.20 -14.56
C ASP A 248 5.61 1.83 -13.54
N VAL A 249 4.43 1.48 -14.08
CA VAL A 249 3.17 1.17 -13.38
C VAL A 249 2.66 -0.20 -13.81
#